data_AF-A0A3N4ICC1-F1
#
_entry.id   AF-A0A3N4ICC1-F1
#
_cell.length_a   1.000
_cell.length_b   1.000
_cell.length_c   1.000
_cell.angle_alpha   90.00
_cell.angle_beta   90.00
_cell.angle_gamma   90.00
#
_symmetry.space_group_name_H-M   'P 1'
#
loop_
_entity.id
_entity.type
_entity.pdbx_description
1 polymer ?
#
loop_
_entity_poly.entity_id
_entity_poly.type
_entity_poly.pdbx_seq_one_letter_code
_entity_poly.pdbx_strand_id
1 'polypeptide(L)'
;MSESIIHSGEITPTGVHTPSTCVGNEPDISDFTLCNHREPKTDEEILQRIAQLRVGLSESKLHLVSPMPDVFKQHPSCSTTLFSPDALLRSTFTRKPSIRYVTEKDTSVSIPGLVTAVRSFSKPQSDKDLCFFVNASNQTETAFDMQVLTWVPDSVKNIGVDWLEVPGEYLRSGMWQHGECYLDFQGSDHPRQLTHKVKFTKPFAAPPKVVVWLSGLHSVGTKPLRLNCGHKDGIKKDGFEMFAETWSDSKLYTVKLSWVAYDSGLKGVHSSVVDTKEFRTWKEPQHYNTRYAEFPAGRFTKAPKVMVGITRVDQPCSKDQNVWVGASNVTHLGMCWNANSWGNTVNMAIGLAYLAIEDWKS
;
A
#
# COMPACT_ATOMS: atom_id res chain seq x y z
N MET A 1 63.81 2.76 53.17
CA MET A 1 65.08 3.24 52.61
C MET A 1 65.50 2.31 51.49
N SER A 2 65.97 2.91 50.40
CA SER A 2 66.66 2.36 49.22
C SER A 2 65.94 1.33 48.33
N GLU A 3 65.55 1.89 47.19
CA GLU A 3 65.25 1.38 45.86
C GLU A 3 66.20 0.30 45.29
N SER A 4 65.64 -0.54 44.40
CA SER A 4 66.32 -1.01 43.18
C SER A 4 65.26 -1.37 42.12
N ILE A 5 65.71 -1.57 40.87
CA ILE A 5 65.05 -2.11 39.64
C ILE A 5 65.07 -1.06 38.51
N ILE A 6 66.12 -1.04 37.67
CA ILE A 6 66.39 -1.86 36.46
C ILE A 6 65.50 -1.51 35.26
N HIS A 7 66.16 -0.97 34.23
CA HIS A 7 65.69 -0.82 32.86
C HIS A 7 65.73 -2.15 32.08
N SER A 8 64.78 -2.33 31.17
CA SER A 8 65.05 -2.98 29.88
C SER A 8 64.12 -2.41 28.81
N GLY A 9 64.69 -1.88 27.74
CA GLY A 9 63.96 -1.48 26.54
C GLY A 9 63.85 -2.63 25.55
N GLU A 10 62.85 -2.55 24.68
CA GLU A 10 62.77 -3.31 23.44
C GLU A 10 62.63 -2.34 22.26
N ILE A 11 63.46 -2.59 21.25
CA ILE A 11 63.47 -1.91 19.95
C ILE A 11 62.74 -2.86 18.99
N THR A 12 61.84 -2.33 18.16
CA THR A 12 61.47 -2.98 16.90
C THR A 12 61.65 -2.05 15.71
N PRO A 13 62.06 -2.58 14.53
CA PRO A 13 62.54 -1.79 13.40
C PRO A 13 61.58 -1.89 12.22
N THR A 14 60.96 -0.80 11.80
CA THR A 14 60.44 -0.70 10.42
C THR A 14 60.52 0.75 9.94
N GLY A 15 61.37 0.95 8.94
CA GLY A 15 61.59 2.22 8.27
C GLY A 15 60.40 2.60 7.41
N VAL A 16 59.49 3.39 7.97
CA VAL A 16 58.52 4.17 7.21
C VAL A 16 58.91 5.63 7.37
N HIS A 17 59.29 6.27 6.27
CA HIS A 17 59.48 7.71 6.22
C HIS A 17 58.13 8.39 6.48
N THR A 18 57.99 8.99 7.66
CA THR A 18 56.90 9.91 7.97
C THR A 18 56.99 11.10 7.00
N PRO A 19 55.91 11.49 6.31
CA PRO A 19 55.89 12.75 5.57
C PRO A 19 56.19 13.88 6.57
N SER A 20 57.18 14.70 6.25
CA SER A 20 57.48 15.91 6.99
C SER A 20 56.18 16.73 7.10
N THR A 21 55.71 16.92 8.32
CA THR A 21 54.68 17.91 8.64
C THR A 21 55.22 19.26 8.22
N CYS A 22 54.82 19.73 7.03
CA CYS A 22 54.86 21.14 6.73
C CYS A 22 54.06 21.83 7.82
N VAL A 23 54.74 22.66 8.62
CA VAL A 23 54.14 23.65 9.49
C VAL A 23 53.48 24.69 8.58
N GLY A 24 52.36 24.30 7.97
CA GLY A 24 51.42 25.22 7.38
C GLY A 24 50.67 25.86 8.54
N ASN A 25 50.65 27.19 8.56
CA ASN A 25 49.91 28.00 9.52
C ASN A 25 48.59 27.32 9.87
N GLU A 26 48.36 27.09 11.17
CA GLU A 26 47.05 26.68 11.67
C GLU A 26 46.02 27.61 11.03
N PRO A 27 45.04 27.07 10.27
CA PRO A 27 43.96 27.90 9.78
C PRO A 27 43.33 28.53 11.02
N ASP A 28 43.28 29.85 11.04
CA ASP A 28 42.73 30.61 12.14
C ASP A 28 41.25 30.20 12.33
N ILE A 29 41.00 29.33 13.30
CA ILE A 29 39.66 28.79 13.59
C ILE A 29 38.77 29.88 14.22
N SER A 30 39.32 31.07 14.53
CA SER A 30 38.55 32.17 15.11
C SER A 30 37.45 32.73 14.18
N ASP A 31 37.50 32.41 12.88
CA ASP A 31 36.44 32.76 11.93
C ASP A 31 35.29 31.75 11.85
N PHE A 32 35.34 30.61 12.57
CA PHE A 32 34.17 29.75 12.71
C PHE A 32 33.18 30.38 13.68
N THR A 33 32.34 31.25 13.12
CA THR A 33 31.16 31.75 13.82
C THR A 33 30.28 30.56 14.16
N LEU A 34 30.23 30.17 15.44
CA LEU A 34 29.29 29.15 15.91
C LEU A 34 27.89 29.65 15.54
N CYS A 35 27.30 28.99 14.55
CA CYS A 35 25.94 29.32 14.12
C CYS A 35 25.00 29.05 15.30
N ASN A 36 24.53 30.11 15.95
CA ASN A 36 23.48 30.09 16.98
C ASN A 36 22.11 29.74 16.38
N HIS A 37 22.07 28.75 15.50
CA HIS A 37 20.83 28.31 14.89
C HIS A 37 20.18 27.29 15.80
N ARG A 38 18.93 27.59 16.17
CA ARG A 38 18.04 26.69 16.88
C ARG A 38 17.97 25.37 16.10
N GLU A 39 18.26 24.25 16.75
CA GLU A 39 18.08 22.94 16.13
C GLU A 39 16.62 22.80 15.65
N PRO A 40 16.40 22.41 14.39
CA PRO A 40 15.07 22.19 13.88
C PRO A 40 14.43 21.02 14.64
N LYS A 41 13.18 21.21 15.06
CA LYS A 41 12.41 20.28 15.90
C LYS A 41 11.52 19.36 15.09
N THR A 42 11.35 19.65 13.79
CA THR A 42 10.49 18.88 12.89
C THR A 42 11.16 18.65 11.56
N ASP A 43 10.80 17.55 10.89
CA ASP A 43 11.25 17.24 9.52
C ASP A 43 10.90 18.37 8.54
N GLU A 44 9.77 19.03 8.74
CA GLU A 44 9.35 20.19 7.93
C GLU A 44 10.31 21.39 8.10
N GLU A 45 10.74 21.67 9.34
CA GLU A 45 11.74 22.71 9.63
C GLU A 45 13.11 22.35 9.05
N ILE A 46 13.49 21.07 9.07
CA ILE A 46 14.71 20.57 8.43
C ILE A 46 14.63 20.81 6.92
N LEU A 47 13.52 20.43 6.27
CA LEU A 47 13.32 20.58 4.83
C LEU A 47 13.27 22.07 4.42
N GLN A 48 12.58 22.92 5.18
CA GLN A 48 12.56 24.37 4.98
C GLN A 48 13.96 24.97 5.13
N ARG A 49 14.74 24.51 6.11
CA ARG A 49 16.11 24.99 6.31
C ARG A 49 17.02 24.56 5.17
N ILE A 50 16.93 23.32 4.71
CA ILE A 50 17.66 22.84 3.53
C ILE A 50 17.29 23.66 2.29
N ALA A 51 15.99 23.97 2.10
CA ALA A 51 15.53 24.82 1.02
C ALA A 51 16.12 26.24 1.11
N GLN A 52 16.12 26.86 2.30
CA GLN A 52 16.75 28.17 2.54
C GLN A 52 18.25 28.16 2.23
N LEU A 53 18.97 27.13 2.70
CA LEU A 53 20.41 27.00 2.46
C LEU A 53 20.74 26.85 0.97
N ARG A 54 19.85 26.22 0.19
CA ARG A 54 20.00 26.12 -1.26
C ARG A 54 19.83 27.43 -2.00
N VAL A 55 18.95 28.31 -1.54
CA VAL A 55 18.80 29.66 -2.13
C VAL A 55 20.11 30.45 -2.04
N GLY A 56 20.95 30.15 -1.05
CA GLY A 56 22.29 30.73 -0.90
C GLY A 56 23.40 30.06 -1.70
N LEU A 57 23.13 28.97 -2.43
CA LEU A 57 24.15 28.32 -3.27
C LEU A 57 24.32 29.05 -4.60
N SER A 58 25.56 29.20 -5.06
CA SER A 58 25.85 29.67 -6.42
C SER A 58 25.38 28.65 -7.46
N GLU A 59 25.07 29.10 -8.69
CA GLU A 59 24.72 28.20 -9.81
C GLU A 59 25.77 27.10 -10.05
N SER A 60 27.05 27.44 -9.86
CA SER A 60 28.17 26.50 -9.92
C SER A 60 28.24 25.50 -8.76
N LYS A 61 27.41 25.62 -7.73
CA LYS A 61 27.30 24.65 -6.63
C LYS A 61 25.95 23.93 -6.66
N LEU A 62 24.94 24.51 -7.31
CA LEU A 62 23.61 23.90 -7.46
C LEU A 62 23.66 22.55 -8.19
N HIS A 63 24.58 22.35 -9.15
CA HIS A 63 24.75 21.06 -9.83
C HIS A 63 25.45 19.98 -8.98
N LEU A 64 26.11 20.37 -7.88
CA LEU A 64 26.75 19.43 -6.94
C LEU A 64 25.78 18.91 -5.88
N VAL A 65 24.59 19.49 -5.79
CA VAL A 65 23.56 19.11 -4.82
C VAL A 65 22.37 18.54 -5.57
N SER A 66 22.13 17.23 -5.44
CA SER A 66 20.95 16.57 -6.05
C SER A 66 19.69 17.40 -5.79
N PRO A 67 18.78 17.63 -6.76
CA PRO A 67 17.56 18.40 -6.52
C PRO A 67 16.84 17.89 -5.26
N MET A 68 16.37 18.80 -4.40
CA MET A 68 15.54 18.40 -3.26
C MET A 68 14.29 17.77 -3.85
N PRO A 69 13.88 16.58 -3.37
CA PRO A 69 12.60 16.02 -3.77
C PRO A 69 11.55 17.07 -3.41
N ASP A 70 10.82 17.53 -4.42
CA ASP A 70 9.68 18.39 -4.18
C ASP A 70 8.61 17.51 -3.52
N VAL A 71 8.56 17.55 -2.19
CA VAL A 71 7.68 16.70 -1.37
C VAL A 71 6.21 16.95 -1.73
N PHE A 72 5.89 18.13 -2.28
CA PHE A 72 4.58 18.47 -2.80
C PHE A 72 4.29 17.90 -4.20
N LYS A 73 5.28 17.33 -4.90
CA LYS A 73 5.09 16.57 -6.14
C LYS A 73 5.01 15.06 -5.93
N GLN A 74 5.37 14.59 -4.74
CA GLN A 74 5.15 13.20 -4.38
C GLN A 74 3.68 13.02 -4.09
N HIS A 75 3.03 12.06 -4.73
CA HIS A 75 1.65 11.69 -4.43
C HIS A 75 1.53 10.17 -4.46
N PRO A 76 0.68 9.59 -3.59
CA PRO A 76 0.33 8.19 -3.72
C PRO A 76 -0.14 7.91 -5.15
N SER A 77 0.37 6.84 -5.73
CA SER A 77 0.04 6.46 -7.10
C SER A 77 -0.38 5.01 -7.14
N CYS A 78 -1.28 4.68 -8.05
CA CYS A 78 -1.77 3.32 -8.19
C CYS A 78 -1.52 2.76 -9.59
N SER A 79 -1.41 1.44 -9.66
CA SER A 79 -1.27 0.69 -10.89
C SER A 79 -1.86 -0.70 -10.72
N THR A 80 -1.87 -1.49 -11.79
CA THR A 80 -2.51 -2.80 -11.84
C THR A 80 -1.59 -3.86 -12.42
N THR A 81 -1.79 -5.10 -12.01
CA THR A 81 -1.10 -6.27 -12.57
C THR A 81 -2.00 -7.50 -12.56
N LEU A 82 -1.82 -8.39 -13.53
CA LEU A 82 -2.61 -9.62 -13.67
C LEU A 82 -1.74 -10.86 -13.48
N PHE A 83 -2.16 -11.78 -12.64
CA PHE A 83 -1.53 -13.07 -12.42
C PHE A 83 -2.35 -14.19 -13.06
N SER A 84 -1.66 -15.08 -13.77
CA SER A 84 -2.22 -16.34 -14.24
C SER A 84 -1.40 -17.47 -13.64
N PRO A 85 -1.75 -17.95 -12.43
CA PRO A 85 -1.05 -19.08 -11.82
C PRO A 85 -1.02 -20.25 -12.80
N ASP A 86 0.19 -20.71 -13.12
CA ASP A 86 0.38 -21.78 -14.07
C ASP A 86 -0.02 -23.12 -13.43
N ALA A 87 -1.08 -23.71 -13.97
CA ALA A 87 -1.59 -25.00 -13.53
C ALA A 87 -0.57 -26.14 -13.71
N LEU A 88 0.33 -26.01 -14.70
CA LEU A 88 1.31 -27.05 -15.01
C LEU A 88 2.43 -27.11 -13.98
N LEU A 89 2.78 -25.97 -13.37
CA LEU A 89 3.89 -25.89 -12.45
C LEU A 89 3.55 -26.39 -11.04
N ARG A 90 2.26 -26.62 -10.74
CA ARG A 90 1.73 -26.92 -9.38
C ARG A 90 2.37 -26.03 -8.30
N SER A 91 2.82 -24.83 -8.70
CA SER A 91 3.60 -23.97 -7.83
C SER A 91 2.66 -23.37 -6.81
N THR A 92 3.09 -23.41 -5.55
CA THR A 92 2.36 -22.75 -4.47
C THR A 92 2.55 -21.23 -4.48
N PHE A 93 3.32 -20.70 -5.44
CA PHE A 93 3.47 -19.27 -5.62
C PHE A 93 3.63 -18.87 -7.08
N THR A 94 3.04 -17.72 -7.46
CA THR A 94 3.31 -17.03 -8.71
C THR A 94 3.89 -15.67 -8.39
N ARG A 95 5.06 -15.33 -8.97
CA ARG A 95 5.78 -14.09 -8.70
C ARG A 95 5.95 -13.29 -9.98
N LYS A 96 5.71 -11.98 -9.89
CA LYS A 96 6.14 -11.00 -10.88
C LYS A 96 7.27 -10.17 -10.28
N PRO A 97 8.51 -10.42 -10.69
CA PRO A 97 9.64 -9.70 -10.12
C PRO A 97 9.76 -8.30 -10.71
N SER A 98 10.42 -7.41 -9.96
CA SER A 98 10.91 -6.12 -10.46
C SER A 98 9.85 -5.20 -11.07
N ILE A 99 8.65 -5.17 -10.48
CA ILE A 99 7.62 -4.17 -10.80
C ILE A 99 8.14 -2.81 -10.37
N ARG A 100 8.26 -1.88 -11.32
CA ARG A 100 8.70 -0.51 -11.03
C ARG A 100 7.61 0.27 -10.32
N TYR A 101 8.03 1.14 -9.40
CA TYR A 101 7.16 2.17 -8.84
C TYR A 101 6.64 3.10 -9.96
N VAL A 102 5.46 3.66 -9.76
CA VAL A 102 4.85 4.63 -10.69
C VAL A 102 5.54 5.99 -10.55
N THR A 103 5.94 6.33 -9.33
CA THR A 103 6.67 7.55 -8.96
C THR A 103 8.14 7.41 -9.36
N GLU A 104 8.67 8.44 -10.02
CA GLU A 104 10.05 8.45 -10.53
C GLU A 104 11.06 8.66 -9.39
N LYS A 105 12.26 8.07 -9.52
CA LYS A 105 13.30 8.12 -8.48
C LYS A 105 13.75 9.54 -8.14
N ASP A 106 13.74 10.43 -9.12
CA ASP A 106 14.12 11.84 -8.93
C ASP A 106 13.19 12.57 -7.96
N THR A 107 12.05 11.96 -7.64
CA THR A 107 11.05 12.51 -6.74
C THR A 107 10.98 11.86 -5.38
N SER A 108 11.65 10.72 -5.07
CA SER A 108 11.61 10.11 -3.73
C SER A 108 12.95 9.52 -3.30
N VAL A 109 13.31 9.75 -2.03
CA VAL A 109 14.52 9.18 -1.40
C VAL A 109 14.21 7.98 -0.50
N SER A 110 12.92 7.66 -0.29
CA SER A 110 12.50 6.56 0.59
C SER A 110 11.74 5.48 -0.16
N ILE A 111 11.92 4.23 0.28
CA ILE A 111 11.16 3.09 -0.24
C ILE A 111 9.68 3.33 0.14
N PRO A 112 8.76 3.41 -0.84
CA PRO A 112 7.37 3.70 -0.57
C PRO A 112 6.69 2.51 0.11
N GLY A 113 5.67 2.79 0.92
CA GLY A 113 4.76 1.77 1.39
C GLY A 113 3.92 1.20 0.26
N LEU A 114 3.55 -0.08 0.33
CA LEU A 114 2.72 -0.75 -0.67
C LEU A 114 1.43 -1.28 -0.05
N VAL A 115 0.31 -1.02 -0.72
CA VAL A 115 -1.02 -1.56 -0.38
C VAL A 115 -1.55 -2.31 -1.59
N THR A 116 -2.16 -3.48 -1.38
CA THR A 116 -2.65 -4.33 -2.46
C THR A 116 -4.14 -4.56 -2.35
N ALA A 117 -4.85 -4.62 -3.46
CA ALA A 117 -6.26 -4.92 -3.50
C ALA A 117 -6.57 -5.89 -4.64
N VAL A 118 -7.31 -6.94 -4.32
CA VAL A 118 -7.75 -7.93 -5.31
C VAL A 118 -8.90 -7.32 -6.08
N ARG A 119 -8.72 -7.15 -7.40
CA ARG A 119 -9.75 -6.62 -8.30
C ARG A 119 -10.47 -7.69 -9.09
N SER A 120 -9.83 -8.83 -9.33
CA SER A 120 -10.46 -9.93 -10.06
C SER A 120 -9.87 -11.26 -9.69
N PHE A 121 -10.66 -12.31 -9.87
CA PHE A 121 -10.19 -13.70 -9.87
C PHE A 121 -11.19 -14.58 -10.63
N SER A 122 -10.74 -15.76 -11.00
CA SER A 122 -11.55 -16.80 -11.63
C SER A 122 -11.36 -18.11 -10.89
N LYS A 123 -12.43 -18.66 -10.32
CA LYS A 123 -12.43 -20.02 -9.78
C LYS A 123 -13.37 -20.89 -10.62
N PRO A 124 -12.84 -21.84 -11.41
CA PRO A 124 -13.65 -22.84 -12.06
C PRO A 124 -14.46 -23.67 -11.05
N GLN A 125 -15.65 -24.11 -11.44
CA GLN A 125 -16.47 -24.99 -10.62
C GLN A 125 -15.68 -26.27 -10.25
N SER A 126 -15.42 -26.42 -8.96
CA SER A 126 -14.65 -27.53 -8.37
C SER A 126 -14.90 -27.58 -6.86
N ASP A 127 -14.64 -28.75 -6.27
CA ASP A 127 -14.66 -28.98 -4.82
C ASP A 127 -13.40 -28.47 -4.11
N LYS A 128 -12.35 -28.13 -4.86
CA LYS A 128 -11.14 -27.48 -4.36
C LYS A 128 -11.46 -26.13 -3.72
N ASP A 129 -10.87 -25.90 -2.55
CA ASP A 129 -10.91 -24.63 -1.84
C ASP A 129 -10.40 -23.48 -2.70
N LEU A 130 -11.06 -22.32 -2.63
CA LEU A 130 -10.50 -21.08 -3.17
C LEU A 130 -9.42 -20.58 -2.22
N CYS A 131 -8.17 -20.56 -2.65
CA CYS A 131 -7.06 -20.11 -1.82
C CYS A 131 -6.10 -19.22 -2.60
N PHE A 132 -5.93 -17.96 -2.18
CA PHE A 132 -4.83 -17.12 -2.65
C PHE A 132 -4.54 -15.95 -1.70
N PHE A 133 -3.28 -15.51 -1.63
CA PHE A 133 -2.85 -14.36 -0.83
C PHE A 133 -1.86 -13.51 -1.61
N VAL A 134 -2.17 -12.22 -1.73
CA VAL A 134 -1.34 -11.25 -2.45
C VAL A 134 -0.36 -10.60 -1.48
N ASN A 135 0.92 -10.56 -1.84
CA ASN A 135 1.98 -9.95 -1.04
C ASN A 135 2.94 -9.16 -1.94
N ALA A 136 3.31 -7.97 -1.48
CA ALA A 136 4.47 -7.26 -2.01
C ALA A 136 5.70 -7.65 -1.19
N SER A 137 6.84 -7.89 -1.85
CA SER A 137 8.08 -8.28 -1.20
C SER A 137 9.30 -7.79 -1.98
N ASN A 138 10.51 -8.01 -1.44
CA ASN A 138 11.77 -7.64 -2.08
C ASN A 138 11.78 -6.19 -2.59
N GLN A 139 11.27 -5.26 -1.78
CA GLN A 139 11.23 -3.85 -2.12
C GLN A 139 12.66 -3.30 -2.16
N THR A 140 12.95 -2.61 -3.25
CA THR A 140 14.17 -1.84 -3.48
C THR A 140 13.79 -0.37 -3.62
N GLU A 141 14.76 0.49 -3.93
CA GLU A 141 14.51 1.91 -4.21
C GLU A 141 13.73 2.15 -5.52
N THR A 142 13.73 1.21 -6.46
CA THR A 142 13.17 1.43 -7.81
C THR A 142 12.11 0.43 -8.21
N ALA A 143 12.02 -0.69 -7.50
CA ALA A 143 11.12 -1.77 -7.83
C ALA A 143 10.80 -2.64 -6.62
N PHE A 144 9.80 -3.50 -6.77
CA PHE A 144 9.42 -4.53 -5.82
C PHE A 144 8.93 -5.77 -6.55
N ASP A 145 8.70 -6.85 -5.82
CA ASP A 145 8.04 -8.03 -6.36
C ASP A 145 6.61 -8.13 -5.85
N MET A 146 5.70 -8.56 -6.72
CA MET A 146 4.35 -8.92 -6.33
C MET A 146 4.18 -10.43 -6.46
N GLN A 147 3.63 -11.04 -5.41
CA GLN A 147 3.48 -12.48 -5.30
C GLN A 147 2.03 -12.84 -4.97
N VAL A 148 1.56 -13.90 -5.60
CA VAL A 148 0.34 -14.60 -5.22
C VAL A 148 0.73 -15.95 -4.66
N LEU A 149 0.43 -16.17 -3.38
CA LEU A 149 0.64 -17.44 -2.69
C LEU A 149 -0.66 -18.25 -2.71
N THR A 150 -0.58 -19.55 -2.98
CA THR A 150 -1.70 -20.50 -2.87
C THR A 150 -1.16 -21.86 -2.47
N TRP A 151 -1.83 -22.58 -1.58
CA TRP A 151 -1.49 -23.98 -1.30
C TRP A 151 -2.52 -24.96 -1.89
N VAL A 152 -3.44 -24.45 -2.71
CA VAL A 152 -4.42 -25.25 -3.44
C VAL A 152 -4.24 -24.98 -4.93
N PRO A 153 -3.28 -25.65 -5.59
CA PRO A 153 -3.02 -25.46 -7.00
C PRO A 153 -4.29 -25.65 -7.85
N ASP A 154 -4.40 -24.86 -8.91
CA ASP A 154 -5.52 -24.82 -9.87
C ASP A 154 -6.86 -24.35 -9.32
N SER A 155 -6.95 -23.98 -8.04
CA SER A 155 -8.20 -23.47 -7.45
C SER A 155 -8.62 -22.10 -7.98
N VAL A 156 -7.66 -21.35 -8.53
CA VAL A 156 -7.86 -19.97 -8.93
C VAL A 156 -6.97 -19.60 -10.13
N LYS A 157 -7.51 -18.76 -11.00
CA LYS A 157 -6.89 -18.25 -12.23
C LYS A 157 -7.14 -16.74 -12.33
N ASN A 158 -6.38 -16.06 -13.18
CA ASN A 158 -6.63 -14.67 -13.60
C ASN A 158 -6.83 -13.69 -12.42
N ILE A 159 -5.92 -13.73 -11.44
CA ILE A 159 -5.98 -12.86 -10.27
C ILE A 159 -5.49 -11.48 -10.67
N GLY A 160 -6.39 -10.51 -10.74
CA GLY A 160 -6.06 -9.10 -10.93
C GLY A 160 -5.79 -8.46 -9.58
N VAL A 161 -4.73 -7.66 -9.53
CA VAL A 161 -4.31 -6.92 -8.34
C VAL A 161 -4.11 -5.46 -8.73
N ASP A 162 -4.84 -4.56 -8.08
CA ASP A 162 -4.43 -3.16 -8.02
C ASP A 162 -3.52 -2.96 -6.81
N TRP A 163 -2.57 -2.04 -6.94
CA TRP A 163 -1.67 -1.68 -5.85
C TRP A 163 -1.47 -0.17 -5.78
N LEU A 164 -1.26 0.31 -4.56
CA LEU A 164 -0.97 1.70 -4.23
C LEU A 164 0.45 1.78 -3.68
N GLU A 165 1.25 2.68 -4.22
CA GLU A 165 2.45 3.16 -3.54
C GLU A 165 2.12 4.40 -2.72
N VAL A 166 2.61 4.42 -1.48
CA VAL A 166 2.47 5.55 -0.56
C VAL A 166 3.89 6.07 -0.30
N PRO A 167 4.25 7.28 -0.79
CA PRO A 167 5.59 7.82 -0.56
C PRO A 167 5.92 7.85 0.93
N GLY A 168 7.16 7.49 1.29
CA GLY A 168 7.54 7.34 2.70
C GLY A 168 7.44 8.64 3.50
N GLU A 169 7.49 9.78 2.83
CA GLU A 169 7.28 11.13 3.35
C GLU A 169 5.85 11.29 3.90
N TYR A 170 4.84 10.73 3.22
CA TYR A 170 3.47 10.72 3.73
C TYR A 170 3.30 9.78 4.93
N LEU A 171 4.06 8.69 4.98
CA LEU A 171 4.08 7.78 6.13
C LEU A 171 4.70 8.45 7.35
N ARG A 172 5.83 9.16 7.17
CA ARG A 172 6.52 9.89 8.24
C ARG A 172 5.68 11.06 8.77
N SER A 173 5.05 11.81 7.88
CA SER A 173 4.14 12.89 8.29
C SER A 173 2.87 12.38 8.99
N GLY A 174 2.46 11.13 8.72
CA GLY A 174 1.23 10.52 9.22
C GLY A 174 -0.03 10.96 8.48
N MET A 175 0.11 11.72 7.40
CA MET A 175 -1.00 12.08 6.50
C MET A 175 -1.60 10.86 5.79
N TRP A 176 -0.78 9.82 5.61
CA TRP A 176 -1.20 8.51 5.13
C TRP A 176 -0.66 7.45 6.06
N GLN A 177 -1.49 6.45 6.34
CA GLN A 177 -1.10 5.24 7.06
C GLN A 177 -1.76 4.05 6.37
N HIS A 178 -1.11 2.91 6.40
CA HIS A 178 -1.64 1.70 5.79
C HIS A 178 -1.22 0.48 6.58
N GLY A 179 -1.83 -0.66 6.25
CA GLY A 179 -1.45 -1.93 6.81
C GLY A 179 -2.24 -3.09 6.23
N GLU A 180 -2.02 -4.25 6.80
CA GLU A 180 -2.72 -5.48 6.47
C GLU A 180 -3.00 -6.28 7.74
N CYS A 181 -4.00 -7.16 7.68
CA CYS A 181 -4.22 -8.15 8.72
C CYS A 181 -4.72 -9.46 8.13
N TYR A 182 -4.55 -10.52 8.91
CA TYR A 182 -5.16 -11.82 8.69
C TYR A 182 -6.25 -12.04 9.73
N LEU A 183 -7.42 -12.46 9.29
CA LEU A 183 -8.56 -12.82 10.13
C LEU A 183 -8.76 -14.33 9.98
N ASP A 184 -8.51 -15.07 11.06
CA ASP A 184 -8.58 -16.53 11.10
C ASP A 184 -9.94 -17.04 11.59
N PHE A 185 -10.69 -17.68 10.69
CA PHE A 185 -12.02 -18.24 10.91
C PHE A 185 -11.98 -19.71 11.37
N GLN A 186 -10.80 -20.30 11.56
CA GLN A 186 -10.62 -21.70 11.97
C GLN A 186 -10.88 -21.97 13.46
N GLY A 187 -11.26 -20.96 14.24
CA GLY A 187 -11.66 -21.13 15.64
C GLY A 187 -12.83 -22.13 15.82
N SER A 188 -12.95 -22.69 17.04
CA SER A 188 -13.93 -23.74 17.40
C SER A 188 -15.38 -23.40 17.03
N ASP A 189 -15.71 -22.12 17.04
CA ASP A 189 -17.08 -21.64 16.90
C ASP A 189 -17.43 -21.23 15.46
N HIS A 190 -16.49 -21.35 14.52
CA HIS A 190 -16.64 -20.93 13.12
C HIS A 190 -17.36 -19.58 12.98
N PRO A 191 -16.75 -18.50 13.51
CA PRO A 191 -17.43 -17.23 13.67
C PRO A 191 -17.93 -16.70 12.34
N ARG A 192 -19.15 -16.14 12.31
CA ARG A 192 -19.68 -15.51 11.09
C ARG A 192 -19.05 -14.15 10.80
N GLN A 193 -18.44 -13.53 11.79
CA GLN A 193 -17.78 -12.24 11.67
C GLN A 193 -16.56 -12.21 12.58
N LEU A 194 -15.46 -11.66 12.06
CA LEU A 194 -14.25 -11.35 12.80
C LEU A 194 -13.92 -9.87 12.65
N THR A 195 -13.32 -9.32 13.69
CA THR A 195 -12.98 -7.90 13.77
C THR A 195 -11.55 -7.70 14.21
N HIS A 196 -10.88 -6.68 13.68
CA HIS A 196 -9.53 -6.29 14.10
C HIS A 196 -9.47 -4.79 14.36
N LYS A 197 -8.98 -4.43 15.54
CA LYS A 197 -8.79 -3.02 15.93
C LYS A 197 -7.43 -2.55 15.43
N VAL A 198 -7.46 -1.54 14.57
CA VAL A 198 -6.26 -0.86 14.09
C VAL A 198 -6.02 0.38 14.94
N LYS A 199 -4.80 0.49 15.46
CA LYS A 199 -4.31 1.73 16.08
C LYS A 199 -3.39 2.42 15.09
N PHE A 200 -3.65 3.69 14.81
CA PHE A 200 -2.76 4.50 13.99
C PHE A 200 -1.46 4.77 14.74
N THR A 201 -0.31 4.58 14.06
CA THR A 201 1.02 4.88 14.60
C THR A 201 1.11 6.35 15.01
N LYS A 202 0.51 7.23 14.20
CA LYS A 202 0.35 8.65 14.52
C LYS A 202 -1.13 9.02 14.47
N PRO A 203 -1.74 9.54 15.53
CA PRO A 203 -3.12 10.02 15.46
C PRO A 203 -3.27 11.15 14.42
N PHE A 204 -4.36 11.13 13.66
CA PHE A 204 -4.73 12.20 12.75
C PHE A 204 -5.26 13.43 13.52
N ALA A 205 -5.32 14.59 12.86
CA ALA A 205 -5.90 15.80 13.44
C ALA A 205 -7.42 15.67 13.64
N ALA A 206 -8.09 15.01 12.70
CA ALA A 206 -9.51 14.66 12.72
C ALA A 206 -9.68 13.19 12.26
N PRO A 207 -10.85 12.55 12.46
CA PRO A 207 -11.09 11.22 11.91
C PRO A 207 -10.73 11.14 10.41
N PRO A 208 -9.82 10.22 10.01
CA PRO A 208 -9.40 10.08 8.62
C PRO A 208 -10.50 9.42 7.78
N LYS A 209 -10.31 9.43 6.47
CA LYS A 209 -10.98 8.49 5.58
C LYS A 209 -10.21 7.17 5.58
N VAL A 210 -10.93 6.06 5.66
CA VAL A 210 -10.34 4.72 5.66
C VAL A 210 -10.95 3.92 4.51
N VAL A 211 -10.12 3.15 3.82
CA VAL A 211 -10.54 2.20 2.79
C VAL A 211 -9.96 0.83 3.14
N VAL A 212 -10.77 -0.21 3.00
CA VAL A 212 -10.40 -1.60 3.29
C VAL A 212 -10.71 -2.45 2.06
N TRP A 213 -9.78 -3.32 1.69
CA TRP A 213 -9.95 -4.22 0.54
C TRP A 213 -9.61 -5.65 0.91
N LEU A 214 -10.17 -6.60 0.15
CA LEU A 214 -9.67 -7.95 0.11
C LEU A 214 -8.28 -7.99 -0.54
N SER A 215 -7.31 -8.60 0.14
CA SER A 215 -5.96 -8.86 -0.39
C SER A 215 -5.59 -10.36 -0.37
N GLY A 216 -6.46 -11.21 0.16
CA GLY A 216 -6.33 -12.67 0.10
C GLY A 216 -7.48 -13.39 0.78
N LEU A 217 -7.73 -14.63 0.40
CA LEU A 217 -8.82 -15.44 0.91
C LEU A 217 -8.47 -16.93 0.84
N HIS A 218 -8.84 -17.67 1.88
CA HIS A 218 -9.03 -19.12 1.88
C HIS A 218 -10.47 -19.44 2.27
N SER A 219 -11.22 -20.06 1.36
CA SER A 219 -12.60 -20.49 1.59
C SER A 219 -12.84 -21.90 1.06
N VAL A 220 -13.81 -22.61 1.64
CA VAL A 220 -14.09 -24.00 1.26
C VAL A 220 -14.66 -24.09 -0.15
N GLY A 221 -14.22 -25.09 -0.93
CA GLY A 221 -14.64 -25.24 -2.33
C GLY A 221 -16.06 -25.77 -2.51
N THR A 222 -16.56 -26.50 -1.52
CA THR A 222 -17.86 -27.20 -1.55
C THR A 222 -19.04 -26.38 -1.01
N LYS A 223 -18.81 -25.10 -0.64
CA LYS A 223 -19.86 -24.18 -0.15
C LYS A 223 -19.87 -22.88 -0.94
N PRO A 224 -21.01 -22.16 -0.99
CA PRO A 224 -21.08 -20.85 -1.62
C PRO A 224 -19.99 -19.91 -1.09
N LEU A 225 -19.46 -19.06 -1.97
CA LEU A 225 -18.54 -17.99 -1.59
C LEU A 225 -19.38 -16.78 -1.18
N ARG A 226 -19.40 -16.53 0.12
CA ARG A 226 -20.07 -15.37 0.71
C ARG A 226 -19.10 -14.67 1.64
N LEU A 227 -18.72 -13.47 1.26
CA LEU A 227 -17.75 -12.65 1.97
C LEU A 227 -18.24 -11.20 1.92
N ASN A 228 -18.11 -10.49 3.03
CA ASN A 228 -18.18 -9.05 3.09
C ASN A 228 -17.05 -8.55 4.01
N CYS A 229 -16.37 -7.48 3.64
CA CYS A 229 -15.32 -6.87 4.45
C CYS A 229 -15.33 -5.35 4.32
N GLY A 230 -14.79 -4.68 5.33
CA GLY A 230 -14.82 -3.23 5.42
C GLY A 230 -14.30 -2.72 6.76
N HIS A 231 -14.66 -1.48 7.10
CA HIS A 231 -14.51 -0.95 8.45
C HIS A 231 -15.88 -0.76 9.10
N LYS A 232 -15.95 -0.85 10.42
CA LYS A 232 -17.13 -0.45 11.19
C LYS A 232 -17.27 1.06 11.22
N ASP A 233 -18.47 1.53 11.57
CA ASP A 233 -18.71 2.94 11.82
C ASP A 233 -17.91 3.46 13.02
N GLY A 234 -17.76 4.79 13.09
CA GLY A 234 -17.07 5.44 14.20
C GLY A 234 -15.55 5.39 14.11
N ILE A 235 -14.98 5.60 12.92
CA ILE A 235 -13.54 5.86 12.75
C ILE A 235 -13.14 7.01 13.68
N LYS A 236 -12.08 6.79 14.45
CA LYS A 236 -11.51 7.78 15.37
C LYS A 236 -10.19 8.29 14.81
N LYS A 237 -9.70 9.40 15.38
CA LYS A 237 -8.41 9.97 15.01
C LYS A 237 -7.22 9.06 15.33
N ASP A 238 -7.37 8.13 16.27
CA ASP A 238 -6.32 7.24 16.78
C ASP A 238 -6.48 5.78 16.32
N GLY A 239 -7.57 5.46 15.62
CA GLY A 239 -7.79 4.10 15.11
C GLY A 239 -9.19 3.85 14.56
N PHE A 240 -9.39 2.63 14.09
CA PHE A 240 -10.67 2.13 13.60
C PHE A 240 -10.77 0.63 13.80
N GLU A 241 -11.94 0.05 13.53
CA GLU A 241 -12.14 -1.40 13.57
C GLU A 241 -12.49 -1.89 12.17
N MET A 242 -11.73 -2.83 11.62
CA MET A 242 -12.07 -3.54 10.39
C MET A 242 -12.76 -4.87 10.67
N PHE A 243 -13.52 -5.35 9.69
CA PHE A 243 -14.21 -6.62 9.78
C PHE A 243 -14.10 -7.44 8.49
N ALA A 244 -14.23 -8.74 8.64
CA ALA A 244 -14.66 -9.66 7.59
C ALA A 244 -15.80 -10.52 8.13
N GLU A 245 -16.77 -10.82 7.28
CA GLU A 245 -17.92 -11.64 7.63
C GLU A 245 -18.33 -12.56 6.50
N THR A 246 -19.04 -13.62 6.89
CA THR A 246 -19.69 -14.61 6.03
C THR A 246 -21.08 -14.90 6.57
N TRP A 247 -21.93 -15.55 5.77
CA TRP A 247 -23.30 -15.84 6.18
C TRP A 247 -23.82 -17.15 5.58
N SER A 248 -24.98 -17.58 6.10
CA SER A 248 -25.63 -18.83 5.71
C SER A 248 -24.70 -20.04 5.90
N ASP A 249 -24.56 -20.90 4.89
CA ASP A 249 -23.76 -22.13 4.94
C ASP A 249 -22.34 -21.97 4.36
N SER A 250 -21.91 -20.74 4.10
CA SER A 250 -20.55 -20.45 3.65
C SER A 250 -19.52 -20.65 4.78
N LYS A 251 -18.32 -21.09 4.41
CA LYS A 251 -17.22 -21.30 5.35
C LYS A 251 -15.95 -20.65 4.83
N LEU A 252 -15.43 -19.70 5.60
CA LEU A 252 -14.12 -19.10 5.41
C LEU A 252 -13.13 -19.76 6.36
N TYR A 253 -11.88 -19.89 5.95
CA TYR A 253 -10.79 -20.32 6.81
C TYR A 253 -9.93 -19.12 7.20
N THR A 254 -9.56 -18.28 6.23
CA THR A 254 -8.75 -17.08 6.49
C THR A 254 -9.09 -16.00 5.48
N VAL A 255 -9.16 -14.76 5.94
CA VAL A 255 -9.29 -13.57 5.08
C VAL A 255 -8.11 -12.65 5.35
N LYS A 256 -7.41 -12.22 4.29
CA LYS A 256 -6.41 -11.15 4.37
C LYS A 256 -7.03 -9.86 3.88
N LEU A 257 -6.97 -8.83 4.71
CA LEU A 257 -7.43 -7.49 4.41
C LEU A 257 -6.24 -6.55 4.33
N SER A 258 -6.29 -5.62 3.39
CA SER A 258 -5.41 -4.46 3.35
C SER A 258 -6.22 -3.20 3.60
N TRP A 259 -5.58 -2.17 4.13
CA TRP A 259 -6.26 -0.90 4.40
C TRP A 259 -5.33 0.29 4.19
N VAL A 260 -5.93 1.42 3.89
CA VAL A 260 -5.28 2.73 3.89
C VAL A 260 -6.16 3.74 4.61
N ALA A 261 -5.51 4.63 5.36
CA ALA A 261 -6.12 5.77 6.04
C ALA A 261 -5.42 7.04 5.58
N TYR A 262 -6.19 8.08 5.27
CA TYR A 262 -5.67 9.36 4.83
C TYR A 262 -6.49 10.52 5.42
N ASP A 263 -5.85 11.68 5.54
CA ASP A 263 -6.52 12.87 6.06
C ASP A 263 -7.74 13.24 5.19
N SER A 264 -8.90 13.40 5.82
CA SER A 264 -10.18 13.67 5.15
C SER A 264 -10.20 15.02 4.40
N GLY A 265 -9.34 15.95 4.78
CA GLY A 265 -9.17 17.27 4.15
C GLY A 265 -8.32 17.26 2.88
N LEU A 266 -7.69 16.13 2.51
CA LEU A 266 -6.82 16.07 1.33
C LEU A 266 -7.60 16.36 0.03
N LYS A 267 -7.11 17.35 -0.71
CA LYS A 267 -7.57 17.68 -2.07
C LYS A 267 -7.02 16.66 -3.08
N GLY A 268 -7.75 16.43 -4.16
CA GLY A 268 -7.35 15.46 -5.19
C GLY A 268 -7.40 14.00 -4.72
N VAL A 269 -8.06 13.71 -3.59
CA VAL A 269 -8.21 12.33 -3.07
C VAL A 269 -9.64 12.10 -2.61
N HIS A 270 -10.24 11.00 -3.05
CA HIS A 270 -11.58 10.60 -2.63
C HIS A 270 -11.72 9.08 -2.63
N SER A 271 -12.48 8.55 -1.68
CA SER A 271 -12.80 7.13 -1.60
C SER A 271 -14.25 6.91 -1.22
N SER A 272 -14.79 5.78 -1.66
CA SER A 272 -16.10 5.30 -1.25
C SER A 272 -16.20 3.78 -1.42
N VAL A 273 -17.31 3.22 -0.94
CA VAL A 273 -17.71 1.82 -1.10
C VAL A 273 -19.03 1.78 -1.85
N VAL A 274 -19.19 0.83 -2.75
CA VAL A 274 -20.42 0.61 -3.52
C VAL A 274 -20.75 -0.88 -3.61
N ASP A 275 -22.04 -1.18 -3.69
CA ASP A 275 -22.54 -2.55 -3.81
C ASP A 275 -23.65 -2.67 -4.86
N THR A 276 -23.62 -3.74 -5.65
CA THR A 276 -24.74 -4.13 -6.53
C THR A 276 -26.10 -4.22 -5.82
N LYS A 277 -26.12 -4.54 -4.52
CA LYS A 277 -27.36 -4.59 -3.71
C LYS A 277 -28.01 -3.23 -3.50
N GLU A 278 -27.35 -2.12 -3.84
CA GLU A 278 -27.93 -0.77 -3.77
C GLU A 278 -29.00 -0.50 -4.84
N PHE A 279 -28.95 -1.22 -5.96
CA PHE A 279 -29.88 -0.98 -7.08
C PHE A 279 -30.51 -2.23 -7.69
N ARG A 280 -30.13 -3.43 -7.23
CA ARG A 280 -30.83 -4.66 -7.60
C ARG A 280 -30.87 -5.63 -6.43
N THR A 281 -31.82 -6.55 -6.47
CA THR A 281 -31.92 -7.61 -5.46
C THR A 281 -31.02 -8.79 -5.82
N TRP A 282 -30.72 -9.63 -4.83
CA TRP A 282 -30.00 -10.88 -5.05
C TRP A 282 -30.80 -11.90 -5.87
N LYS A 283 -32.14 -11.75 -5.95
CA LYS A 283 -33.03 -12.65 -6.70
C LYS A 283 -32.91 -12.48 -8.22
N GLU A 284 -32.26 -11.41 -8.65
CA GLU A 284 -32.01 -11.07 -10.06
C GLU A 284 -30.50 -11.05 -10.30
N PRO A 285 -29.84 -12.21 -10.35
CA PRO A 285 -28.40 -12.29 -10.58
C PRO A 285 -28.06 -11.76 -11.98
N GLN A 286 -27.02 -10.91 -12.06
CA GLN A 286 -26.61 -10.27 -13.30
C GLN A 286 -25.09 -10.30 -13.46
N HIS A 287 -24.62 -10.64 -14.66
CA HIS A 287 -23.21 -10.61 -14.99
C HIS A 287 -22.65 -9.19 -15.07
N TYR A 288 -23.42 -8.26 -15.65
CA TYR A 288 -22.97 -6.91 -15.92
C TYR A 288 -23.65 -5.93 -14.98
N ASN A 289 -22.86 -5.26 -14.16
CA ASN A 289 -23.32 -4.29 -13.18
C ASN A 289 -22.45 -3.04 -13.28
N THR A 290 -23.06 -1.92 -13.67
CA THR A 290 -22.39 -0.63 -13.72
C THR A 290 -23.30 0.49 -13.25
N ARG A 291 -22.73 1.46 -12.53
CA ARG A 291 -23.40 2.69 -12.12
C ARG A 291 -22.40 3.84 -12.09
N TYR A 292 -22.93 5.04 -12.24
CA TYR A 292 -22.17 6.27 -12.07
C TYR A 292 -22.02 6.58 -10.57
N ALA A 293 -20.82 6.99 -10.16
CA ALA A 293 -20.52 7.57 -8.87
C ALA A 293 -19.98 8.98 -9.10
N GLU A 294 -20.63 9.97 -8.47
CA GLU A 294 -20.22 11.36 -8.52
C GLU A 294 -19.10 11.62 -7.50
N PHE A 295 -18.09 12.37 -7.91
CA PHE A 295 -17.08 12.89 -6.99
C PHE A 295 -17.55 14.20 -6.36
N PRO A 296 -17.17 14.51 -5.11
CA PRO A 296 -17.52 15.78 -4.50
C PRO A 296 -17.08 16.97 -5.38
N ALA A 297 -17.95 17.96 -5.54
CA ALA A 297 -17.67 19.12 -6.38
C ALA A 297 -16.33 19.80 -6.00
N GLY A 298 -15.52 20.12 -7.01
CA GLY A 298 -14.20 20.74 -6.81
C GLY A 298 -13.14 19.85 -6.15
N ARG A 299 -13.42 18.54 -5.96
CA ARG A 299 -12.45 17.61 -5.37
C ARG A 299 -11.27 17.34 -6.31
N PHE A 300 -11.56 17.30 -7.60
CA PHE A 300 -10.61 17.02 -8.67
C PHE A 300 -10.68 18.15 -9.71
N THR A 301 -9.51 18.53 -10.20
CA THR A 301 -9.30 19.44 -11.32
C THR A 301 -9.15 18.71 -12.66
N LYS A 302 -8.77 17.43 -12.63
CA LYS A 302 -8.68 16.53 -13.79
C LYS A 302 -9.08 15.11 -13.43
N ALA A 303 -9.14 14.22 -14.42
CA ALA A 303 -9.53 12.83 -14.17
C ALA A 303 -8.52 12.14 -13.24
N PRO A 304 -8.94 11.61 -12.07
CA PRO A 304 -8.06 10.86 -11.19
C PRO A 304 -7.74 9.47 -11.72
N LYS A 305 -6.64 8.89 -11.25
CA LYS A 305 -6.42 7.44 -11.30
C LYS A 305 -7.23 6.78 -10.18
N VAL A 306 -7.82 5.63 -10.47
CA VAL A 306 -8.71 4.94 -9.53
C VAL A 306 -8.19 3.54 -9.27
N MET A 307 -7.85 3.28 -8.01
CA MET A 307 -7.64 1.93 -7.49
C MET A 307 -8.97 1.36 -7.02
N VAL A 308 -9.23 0.09 -7.34
CA VAL A 308 -10.42 -0.63 -6.87
C VAL A 308 -10.05 -1.94 -6.20
N GLY A 309 -10.92 -2.42 -5.32
CA GLY A 309 -10.79 -3.76 -4.75
C GLY A 309 -12.10 -4.32 -4.26
N ILE A 310 -12.20 -5.64 -4.28
CA ILE A 310 -13.38 -6.39 -3.85
C ILE A 310 -13.59 -6.19 -2.35
N THR A 311 -14.82 -5.89 -1.95
CA THR A 311 -15.29 -5.86 -0.56
C THR A 311 -16.38 -6.89 -0.29
N ARG A 312 -17.11 -7.32 -1.33
CA ARG A 312 -18.18 -8.31 -1.19
C ARG A 312 -18.24 -9.28 -2.36
N VAL A 313 -18.52 -10.54 -2.07
CA VAL A 313 -18.86 -11.58 -3.04
C VAL A 313 -20.01 -12.42 -2.49
N ASP A 314 -21.01 -12.71 -3.33
CA ASP A 314 -22.12 -13.62 -3.05
C ASP A 314 -22.37 -14.49 -4.30
N GLN A 315 -21.80 -15.70 -4.31
CA GLN A 315 -21.82 -16.61 -5.45
C GLN A 315 -21.98 -18.07 -4.98
N PRO A 316 -22.86 -18.88 -5.59
CA PRO A 316 -22.99 -20.30 -5.26
C PRO A 316 -21.74 -21.08 -5.70
N CYS A 317 -21.54 -22.26 -5.13
CA CYS A 317 -20.43 -23.17 -5.50
C CYS A 317 -20.79 -24.16 -6.62
N SER A 318 -22.06 -24.23 -7.04
CA SER A 318 -22.52 -25.11 -8.11
C SER A 318 -22.16 -24.61 -9.52
N LYS A 319 -21.45 -23.47 -9.60
CA LYS A 319 -21.02 -22.79 -10.82
C LYS A 319 -19.62 -22.22 -10.61
N ASP A 320 -19.03 -21.66 -11.67
CA ASP A 320 -17.81 -20.88 -11.56
C ASP A 320 -18.03 -19.68 -10.62
N GLN A 321 -16.96 -19.26 -9.98
CA GLN A 321 -16.91 -18.09 -9.11
C GLN A 321 -15.94 -17.10 -9.74
N ASN A 322 -16.45 -16.32 -10.68
CA ASN A 322 -15.69 -15.31 -11.42
C ASN A 322 -16.10 -13.91 -10.97
N VAL A 323 -15.12 -13.06 -10.65
CA VAL A 323 -15.34 -11.69 -10.18
C VAL A 323 -14.37 -10.75 -10.87
N TRP A 324 -14.88 -9.60 -11.33
CA TRP A 324 -14.07 -8.48 -11.82
C TRP A 324 -14.69 -7.17 -11.37
N VAL A 325 -13.90 -6.34 -10.70
CA VAL A 325 -14.26 -4.97 -10.35
C VAL A 325 -13.35 -3.98 -11.08
N GLY A 326 -13.88 -2.80 -11.42
CA GLY A 326 -13.16 -1.81 -12.22
C GLY A 326 -13.83 -0.44 -12.24
N ALA A 327 -13.06 0.57 -12.64
CA ALA A 327 -13.56 1.90 -12.96
C ALA A 327 -13.44 2.16 -14.48
N SER A 328 -14.42 2.85 -15.04
CA SER A 328 -14.46 3.29 -16.44
C SER A 328 -15.04 4.71 -16.51
N ASN A 329 -14.88 5.38 -17.65
CA ASN A 329 -15.40 6.73 -17.90
C ASN A 329 -15.04 7.74 -16.78
N VAL A 330 -13.80 7.68 -16.30
CA VAL A 330 -13.33 8.51 -15.19
C VAL A 330 -13.12 9.95 -15.69
N THR A 331 -13.75 10.89 -15.02
CA THR A 331 -13.61 12.34 -15.23
C THR A 331 -13.34 13.02 -13.88
N HIS A 332 -13.11 14.33 -13.88
CA HIS A 332 -12.99 15.08 -12.62
C HIS A 332 -14.31 15.16 -11.83
N LEU A 333 -15.45 14.86 -12.47
CA LEU A 333 -16.79 14.91 -11.86
C LEU A 333 -17.25 13.57 -11.30
N GLY A 334 -16.64 12.46 -11.72
CA GLY A 334 -17.08 11.13 -11.33
C GLY A 334 -16.57 10.04 -12.25
N MET A 335 -17.11 8.84 -12.08
CA MET A 335 -16.75 7.65 -12.85
C MET A 335 -17.90 6.66 -12.93
N CYS A 336 -17.83 5.73 -13.87
CA CYS A 336 -18.61 4.50 -13.81
C CYS A 336 -17.82 3.42 -13.06
N TRP A 337 -18.38 2.87 -11.99
CA TRP A 337 -17.84 1.66 -11.39
C TRP A 337 -18.46 0.42 -12.03
N ASN A 338 -17.76 -0.70 -11.94
CA ASN A 338 -18.15 -1.97 -12.55
C ASN A 338 -17.92 -3.11 -11.55
N ALA A 339 -18.89 -4.01 -11.45
CA ALA A 339 -18.85 -5.18 -10.56
C ALA A 339 -19.39 -6.42 -11.30
N ASN A 340 -18.58 -6.93 -12.22
CA ASN A 340 -19.00 -7.91 -13.20
C ASN A 340 -18.56 -9.34 -12.85
N SER A 341 -19.22 -10.30 -13.49
CA SER A 341 -18.81 -11.70 -13.56
C SER A 341 -18.93 -12.21 -15.00
N TRP A 342 -18.49 -13.44 -15.26
CA TRP A 342 -18.55 -14.05 -16.59
C TRP A 342 -18.66 -15.58 -16.52
N GLY A 343 -18.73 -16.22 -17.69
CA GLY A 343 -18.86 -17.67 -17.81
C GLY A 343 -20.22 -18.15 -17.32
N ASN A 344 -20.24 -19.27 -16.61
CA ASN A 344 -21.48 -19.82 -16.03
C ASN A 344 -21.80 -19.31 -14.61
N THR A 345 -21.08 -18.27 -14.14
CA THR A 345 -21.18 -17.73 -12.78
C THR A 345 -22.59 -17.21 -12.48
N VAL A 346 -23.14 -17.52 -11.31
CA VAL A 346 -24.38 -16.87 -10.83
C VAL A 346 -23.99 -15.77 -9.83
N ASN A 347 -24.06 -14.51 -10.28
CA ASN A 347 -23.63 -13.36 -9.49
C ASN A 347 -24.80 -12.75 -8.69
N MET A 348 -24.94 -13.18 -7.43
CA MET A 348 -25.99 -12.65 -6.55
C MET A 348 -25.63 -11.25 -6.06
N ALA A 349 -24.37 -10.99 -5.73
CA ALA A 349 -23.85 -9.65 -5.42
C ALA A 349 -22.32 -9.58 -5.48
N ILE A 350 -21.81 -8.41 -5.88
CA ILE A 350 -20.42 -8.01 -5.75
C ILE A 350 -20.40 -6.58 -5.19
N GLY A 351 -19.47 -6.32 -4.28
CA GLY A 351 -19.19 -4.98 -3.77
C GLY A 351 -17.71 -4.64 -3.97
N LEU A 352 -17.43 -3.34 -4.08
CA LEU A 352 -16.07 -2.83 -4.19
C LEU A 352 -15.89 -1.56 -3.37
N ALA A 353 -14.65 -1.33 -2.94
CA ALA A 353 -14.20 -0.03 -2.47
C ALA A 353 -13.23 0.57 -3.50
N TYR A 354 -13.29 1.88 -3.69
CA TYR A 354 -12.39 2.59 -4.58
C TYR A 354 -11.64 3.72 -3.87
N LEU A 355 -10.46 4.01 -4.38
CA LEU A 355 -9.63 5.17 -4.01
C LEU A 355 -9.24 5.90 -5.30
N ALA A 356 -9.79 7.09 -5.48
CA ALA A 356 -9.49 7.99 -6.58
C ALA A 356 -8.46 9.02 -6.13
N ILE A 357 -7.36 9.12 -6.88
CA ILE A 357 -6.23 10.00 -6.61
C ILE A 357 -5.94 10.77 -7.91
N GLU A 358 -6.01 12.10 -7.86
CA GLU A 358 -5.67 12.96 -9.00
C GLU A 358 -4.29 12.57 -9.55
N ASP A 359 -4.05 12.64 -10.86
CA ASP A 359 -2.65 12.60 -11.30
C ASP A 359 -2.02 13.96 -10.95
N TRP A 360 -0.76 14.07 -10.58
CA TRP A 360 -0.11 15.39 -10.42
C TRP A 360 0.92 15.68 -11.49
N LYS A 361 1.16 14.72 -12.40
CA LYS A 361 1.94 14.99 -13.61
C LYS A 361 1.08 15.86 -14.54
N SER A 362 1.57 17.08 -14.81
CA SER A 362 1.02 18.05 -15.76
C SER A 362 1.41 17.69 -17.18
#